data_AF-A0A914N878-F1
#
_entry.id   AF-A0A914N878-F1
#
_cell.length_a   1.000
_cell.length_b   1.000
_cell.length_c   1.000
_cell.angle_alpha   90.00
_cell.angle_beta   90.00
_cell.angle_gamma   90.00
#
_symmetry.space_group_name_H-M   'P 1'
#
loop_
_entity.id
_entity.type
_entity.pdbx_description
1 polymer ?
#
loop_
_entity_poly.entity_id
_entity_poly.type
_entity_poly.pdbx_seq_one_letter_code
_entity_poly.pdbx_strand_id
1 'polypeptide(L)'
;MCFWLVLITYLQHHDEETEVYEEGTWGFVKGQLQTVDRSFGFGIDKALHNITDGHVAHHLFFTRIPHYNLPKATEAVKRILMEKYPGTYKYKKSYDFLIEFLW
;
A
#
# COMPACT_ATOMS: atom_id res chain seq x y z
N MET A 1 -10.70 18.22 -1.77
CA MET A 1 -10.06 16.97 -1.31
C MET A 1 -9.36 17.25 0.01
N CYS A 2 -9.51 16.42 1.03
CA CYS A 2 -8.80 16.60 2.31
C CYS A 2 -7.29 16.39 2.11
N PHE A 3 -6.46 17.29 2.67
CA PHE A 3 -4.99 17.19 2.63
C PHE A 3 -4.49 15.79 2.99
N TRP A 4 -5.09 15.18 4.01
CA TRP A 4 -4.74 13.86 4.51
C TRP A 4 -4.89 12.75 3.47
N LEU A 5 -5.97 12.77 2.70
CA LEU A 5 -6.20 11.77 1.66
C LEU A 5 -5.22 11.94 0.50
N VAL A 6 -4.89 13.19 0.12
CA VAL A 6 -3.89 13.44 -0.92
C VAL A 6 -2.52 12.93 -0.50
N LEU A 7 -2.10 13.22 0.72
CA LEU A 7 -0.82 12.76 1.26
C LEU A 7 -0.74 11.24 1.25
N ILE A 8 -1.75 10.56 1.79
CA ILE A 8 -1.75 9.10 1.89
C ILE A 8 -1.72 8.47 0.51
N THR A 9 -2.64 8.85 -0.38
CA THR A 9 -2.72 8.22 -1.70
C THR A 9 -1.47 8.52 -2.52
N TYR A 10 -0.88 9.70 -2.40
CA TYR A 10 0.37 10.00 -3.08
C TYR A 10 1.49 9.04 -2.66
N LEU A 11 1.79 8.94 -1.36
CA LEU A 11 2.86 8.09 -0.84
C LEU A 11 2.63 6.59 -1.10
N GLN A 12 1.37 6.18 -1.20
CA GLN A 12 0.99 4.80 -1.49
C GLN A 12 1.11 4.42 -2.96
N HIS A 13 1.05 5.40 -3.86
CA HIS A 13 1.10 5.20 -5.30
C HIS A 13 2.39 5.69 -5.94
N HIS A 14 3.26 6.35 -5.17
CA HIS A 14 4.56 6.85 -5.61
C HIS A 14 5.64 6.36 -4.65
N ASP A 15 6.64 5.70 -5.22
CA ASP A 15 7.86 5.28 -4.56
C ASP A 15 8.96 5.14 -5.63
N GLU A 16 10.23 5.22 -5.23
CA GLU A 16 11.36 5.09 -6.15
C GLU A 16 11.38 3.71 -6.83
N GLU A 17 10.87 2.68 -6.16
CA GLU A 17 10.80 1.32 -6.69
C GLU A 17 9.58 1.09 -7.61
N THR A 18 8.73 2.09 -7.87
CA THR A 18 7.54 1.94 -8.73
C THR A 18 7.94 1.69 -10.19
N GLU A 19 7.46 0.57 -10.74
CA GLU A 19 7.75 0.15 -12.11
C GLU A 19 6.84 0.85 -13.12
N VAL A 20 7.44 1.30 -14.23
CA VAL A 20 6.72 1.74 -15.42
C VAL A 20 6.67 0.59 -16.41
N TYR A 21 5.47 0.28 -16.89
CA TYR A 21 5.23 -0.85 -17.78
C TYR A 21 5.18 -0.41 -19.25
N GLU A 22 5.83 -1.19 -20.12
CA GLU A 22 5.66 -1.08 -21.57
C GLU A 22 4.25 -1.48 -22.00
N GLU A 23 3.85 -1.02 -23.19
CA GLU A 23 2.57 -1.38 -23.79
C GLU A 23 2.38 -2.90 -23.83
N GLY A 24 1.20 -3.38 -23.41
CA GLY A 24 0.88 -4.80 -23.35
C GLY A 24 1.53 -5.59 -22.20
N THR A 25 2.44 -5.01 -21.42
CA THR A 25 3.09 -5.69 -20.28
C THR A 25 2.40 -5.44 -18.93
N TRP A 26 1.59 -4.38 -18.87
CA TRP A 26 0.75 -4.03 -17.72
C TRP A 26 -0.40 -5.04 -17.55
N GLY A 27 -0.81 -5.26 -16.29
CA GLY A 27 -2.04 -5.99 -15.97
C GLY A 27 -2.55 -5.60 -14.60
N PHE A 28 -3.83 -5.88 -14.33
CA PHE A 28 -4.48 -5.48 -13.08
C PHE A 28 -3.68 -5.84 -11.83
N VAL A 29 -3.27 -7.11 -11.70
CA VAL A 29 -2.51 -7.60 -10.54
C VAL A 29 -1.16 -6.91 -10.44
N LYS A 30 -0.41 -6.81 -11.54
CA LYS A 30 0.88 -6.11 -11.57
C LYS A 30 0.74 -4.66 -11.11
N GLY A 31 -0.26 -3.95 -11.63
CA GLY A 31 -0.57 -2.58 -11.25
C GLY A 31 -0.92 -2.43 -9.76
N GLN A 32 -1.75 -3.32 -9.20
CA GLN A 32 -2.09 -3.28 -7.77
C GLN A 32 -0.85 -3.53 -6.90
N LEU A 33 0.07 -4.41 -7.32
CA LEU A 33 1.31 -4.71 -6.61
C LEU A 33 2.36 -3.57 -6.68
N GLN A 34 2.10 -2.52 -7.47
CA GLN A 34 2.92 -1.30 -7.44
C GLN A 34 2.52 -0.33 -6.32
N THR A 35 1.42 -0.59 -5.61
CA THR A 35 1.10 0.16 -4.40
C THR A 35 2.04 -0.22 -3.26
N VAL A 36 2.25 0.71 -2.32
CA VAL A 36 3.15 0.54 -1.18
C VAL A 36 2.37 0.66 0.12
N ASP A 37 2.43 -0.36 0.97
CA ASP A 37 1.93 -0.28 2.33
C ASP A 37 2.87 0.60 3.17
N ARG A 38 2.33 1.68 3.76
CA ARG A 38 3.08 2.67 4.55
C ARG A 38 2.69 2.55 6.02
N SER A 39 3.63 2.21 6.90
CA SER A 39 3.38 2.28 8.35
C SER A 39 3.85 3.62 8.91
N PHE A 40 2.91 4.44 9.37
CA PHE A 40 3.19 5.75 9.99
C PHE A 40 3.49 5.63 11.48
N GLY A 41 3.10 4.52 12.11
CA GLY A 41 3.40 4.26 13.52
C GLY A 41 2.58 5.08 14.50
N PHE A 42 2.99 5.05 15.76
CA PHE A 42 2.38 5.83 16.87
C PHE A 42 0.85 5.70 17.01
N GLY A 43 0.27 4.59 16.54
CA GLY A 43 -1.19 4.36 16.53
C GLY A 43 -1.96 5.08 15.42
N ILE A 44 -1.27 5.85 14.56
CA ILE A 44 -1.87 6.58 13.43
C ILE A 44 -2.51 5.61 12.44
N ASP A 45 -1.81 4.52 12.09
CA ASP A 45 -2.31 3.51 11.15
C ASP A 45 -3.70 2.98 11.58
N LYS A 46 -3.84 2.62 12.86
CA LYS A 46 -5.11 2.16 13.43
C LYS A 46 -6.18 3.24 13.47
N ALA A 47 -5.83 4.48 13.83
CA ALA A 47 -6.77 5.61 13.84
C ALA A 47 -7.34 5.90 12.44
N LEU A 48 -6.61 5.51 11.40
CA LEU A 48 -6.99 5.65 10.00
C LEU A 48 -7.50 4.34 9.40
N HIS A 49 -7.96 3.43 10.24
CA HIS A 49 -8.55 2.15 9.82
C HIS A 49 -7.61 1.26 8.99
N ASN A 50 -6.30 1.39 9.20
CA ASN A 50 -5.27 0.66 8.46
C ASN A 50 -5.31 0.92 6.95
N ILE A 51 -5.79 2.11 6.55
CA ILE A 51 -5.74 2.53 5.15
C ILE A 51 -4.29 2.70 4.69
N THR A 52 -3.38 3.06 5.60
CA THR A 52 -1.97 3.35 5.33
C THR A 52 -1.16 2.08 5.08
N ASP A 53 -1.33 1.06 5.92
CA ASP A 53 -0.53 -0.16 5.99
C ASP A 53 -1.26 -1.44 5.52
N GLY A 54 -2.46 -1.31 4.95
CA GLY A 54 -3.21 -2.40 4.32
C GLY A 54 -3.64 -2.13 2.88
N HIS A 55 -3.04 -1.14 2.24
CA HIS A 55 -3.40 -0.63 0.93
C HIS A 55 -3.24 -1.65 -0.21
N VAL A 56 -2.18 -2.47 -0.19
CA VAL A 56 -1.95 -3.50 -1.22
C VAL A 56 -3.10 -4.52 -1.23
N ALA A 57 -3.49 -5.01 -0.05
CA ALA A 57 -4.61 -5.93 0.08
C ALA A 57 -5.95 -5.26 -0.27
N HIS A 58 -6.12 -3.99 0.08
CA HIS A 58 -7.27 -3.19 -0.33
C HIS A 58 -7.35 -3.16 -1.86
N HIS A 59 -6.28 -2.80 -2.56
CA HIS A 59 -6.26 -2.72 -4.02
C HIS A 59 -6.57 -4.04 -4.71
N LEU A 60 -6.04 -5.16 -4.21
CA LEU A 60 -6.33 -6.48 -4.75
C LEU A 60 -7.79 -6.92 -4.53
N PHE A 61 -8.45 -6.44 -3.47
CA PHE A 61 -9.75 -6.96 -3.03
C PHE A 61 -10.75 -5.88 -2.56
N PHE A 62 -10.71 -4.68 -3.14
CA PHE A 62 -11.40 -3.48 -2.65
C PHE A 62 -12.93 -3.62 -2.55
N THR A 63 -13.53 -4.54 -3.31
CA THR A 63 -14.98 -4.82 -3.29
C THR A 63 -15.40 -5.89 -2.30
N ARG A 64 -14.45 -6.59 -1.66
CA ARG A 64 -14.71 -7.82 -0.90
C ARG A 64 -14.23 -7.78 0.55
N ILE A 65 -13.21 -6.98 0.85
CA ILE A 65 -12.57 -6.96 2.18
C ILE A 65 -12.90 -5.63 2.87
N PRO A 66 -13.74 -5.65 3.91
CA PRO A 66 -13.99 -4.45 4.70
C PRO A 66 -12.78 -4.11 5.59
N HIS A 67 -12.63 -2.83 5.93
CA HIS A 67 -11.45 -2.31 6.65
C HIS A 67 -11.16 -3.03 7.98
N TYR A 68 -12.17 -3.54 8.69
CA TYR A 68 -11.97 -4.28 9.95
C TYR A 68 -11.40 -5.69 9.77
N ASN A 69 -11.48 -6.26 8.56
CA ASN A 69 -10.81 -7.51 8.19
C ASN A 69 -9.53 -7.26 7.38
N LEU A 70 -9.25 -6.02 7.01
CA LEU A 70 -8.10 -5.65 6.18
C LEU A 70 -6.77 -6.09 6.79
N PRO A 71 -6.48 -5.88 8.09
CA PRO A 71 -5.20 -6.31 8.67
C PRO A 71 -4.95 -7.82 8.52
N LYS A 72 -6.01 -8.63 8.74
CA LYS A 72 -5.93 -10.09 8.58
C LYS A 72 -5.65 -10.48 7.13
N ALA A 73 -6.27 -9.78 6.18
CA ALA A 73 -6.04 -10.00 4.76
C ALA A 73 -4.62 -9.59 4.35
N THR A 74 -4.15 -8.41 4.79
CA THR A 74 -2.80 -7.92 4.54
C THR A 74 -1.75 -8.91 5.00
N GLU A 75 -1.83 -9.42 6.22
CA GLU A 75 -0.89 -10.43 6.72
C GLU A 75 -0.87 -11.71 5.87
N ALA A 76 -2.05 -12.18 5.44
CA ALA A 76 -2.14 -13.36 4.59
C ALA A 76 -1.56 -13.13 3.18
N VAL A 77 -1.86 -11.97 2.57
CA VAL A 77 -1.35 -11.57 1.26
C VAL A 77 0.15 -11.36 1.30
N LYS A 78 0.63 -10.57 2.27
CA LYS A 78 2.05 -10.28 2.50
C LYS A 78 2.85 -11.57 2.61
N ARG A 79 2.43 -12.50 3.46
CA ARG A 79 3.11 -13.80 3.62
C ARG A 79 3.25 -14.55 2.30
N ILE A 80 2.15 -14.71 1.56
CA ILE A 80 2.15 -15.46 0.30
C ILE A 80 3.06 -14.78 -0.74
N LEU A 81 2.96 -13.46 -0.88
CA LEU A 81 3.76 -12.73 -1.84
C LEU A 81 5.25 -12.76 -1.47
N MET A 82 5.60 -12.54 -0.20
CA MET A 82 7.01 -12.62 0.23
C MET A 82 7.61 -14.02 0.08
N GLU A 83 6.84 -15.09 0.33
CA GLU A 83 7.34 -16.48 0.22
C GLU A 83 7.41 -16.99 -1.21
N LYS A 84 6.37 -16.73 -2.03
CA LYS A 84 6.24 -17.34 -3.37
C LYS A 84 6.65 -16.40 -4.50
N TYR A 85 6.62 -15.10 -4.27
CA TYR A 85 6.86 -14.05 -5.26
C TYR A 85 7.75 -12.93 -4.66
N PRO A 86 8.99 -13.27 -4.25
CA PRO A 86 9.86 -12.33 -3.56
C PRO A 86 10.05 -11.04 -4.38
N GLY A 87 9.96 -9.90 -3.69
CA GLY A 87 10.08 -8.57 -4.31
C GLY A 87 8.76 -7.97 -4.81
N THR A 88 7.66 -8.73 -4.88
CA THR A 88 6.39 -8.18 -5.41
C THR A 88 5.52 -7.46 -4.39
N TYR A 89 5.78 -7.65 -3.08
CA TYR A 89 5.04 -6.96 -2.03
C TYR A 89 5.88 -5.81 -1.48
N LYS A 90 5.40 -4.58 -1.67
CA LYS A 90 6.09 -3.36 -1.27
C LYS A 90 5.52 -2.83 0.04
N TYR A 91 6.41 -2.56 0.98
CA TYR A 91 6.06 -1.94 2.24
C TYR A 91 7.20 -1.08 2.75
N LYS A 92 6.86 0.03 3.39
CA LYS A 92 7.84 0.98 3.96
C LYS A 92 7.35 1.50 5.30
N LYS A 93 8.27 1.64 6.25
CA LYS A 93 8.02 2.38 7.49
C LYS A 93 8.27 3.85 7.18
N SER A 94 7.24 4.68 7.31
CA SER A 94 7.28 6.12 7.03
C SER A 94 6.88 6.88 8.29
N TYR A 95 7.71 6.83 9.33
CA TYR A 95 7.47 7.61 10.56
C TYR A 95 7.58 9.13 10.32
N ASP A 96 8.27 9.50 9.26
CA ASP A 96 8.55 10.84 8.75
C ASP A 96 7.69 11.19 7.52
N PHE A 97 6.54 10.53 7.34
CA PHE A 97 5.66 10.68 6.17
C PHE A 97 5.32 12.13 5.77
N LEU A 98 5.28 13.07 6.73
CA LEU A 98 5.07 14.49 6.42
C LEU A 98 6.26 15.11 5.70
N ILE A 99 7.48 14.75 6.10
CA ILE A 99 8.71 15.23 5.47
C ILE A 99 8.82 14.59 4.09
N GLU A 100 8.62 13.27 4.01
CA GLU A 100 8.65 12.49 2.75
C GLU A 100 7.65 13.01 1.71
N PHE A 101 6.50 13.55 2.12
CA PHE A 101 5.52 14.13 1.20
C PHE A 101 5.89 15.55 0.72
N LEU A 102 6.67 16.31 1.51
CA LEU A 102 6.95 17.72 1.27
C LEU A 102 8.28 17.99 0.57
N TRP A 103 9.16 16.98 0.46
CA TRP A 103 10.51 17.09 -0.06
C TRP A 103 10.74 16.07 -1.17
#